data_AF-V2XMH4-F1
#
_entry.id   AF-V2XMH4-F1
#
_cell.length_a   1.000
_cell.length_b   1.000
_cell.length_c   1.000
_cell.angle_alpha   90.00
_cell.angle_beta   90.00
_cell.angle_gamma   90.00
#
_symmetry.space_group_name_H-M   'P 1'
#
loop_
_entity.id
_entity.type
_entity.pdbx_description
1 polymer ?
#
loop_
_entity_poly.entity_id
_entity_poly.type
_entity_poly.pdbx_seq_one_letter_code
_entity_poly.pdbx_strand_id
1 'polypeptide(L)' 'MLVFLALNGIELSYTQKELYETIFDVAAGKQNYEGLLNWVIEHQK' A
#
# COMPACT_ATOMS: atom_id res chain seq x y z
N MET A 1 -7.09 -4.90 -3.09
CA MET A 1 -6.79 -3.68 -2.31
C MET A 1 -6.64 -2.44 -3.20
N LEU A 2 -5.65 -2.35 -4.09
CA LEU A 2 -5.40 -1.13 -4.89
C LEU A 2 -6.61 -0.67 -5.73
N VAL A 3 -7.28 -1.61 -6.43
CA VAL A 3 -8.50 -1.29 -7.18
C VAL A 3 -9.61 -0.77 -6.28
N PHE A 4 -9.75 -1.31 -5.07
CA PHE A 4 -10.74 -0.82 -4.10
C PHE A 4 -10.45 0.63 -3.68
N LEU A 5 -9.19 0.97 -3.43
CA LEU A 5 -8.78 2.34 -3.12
C LEU A 5 -9.10 3.30 -4.28
N ALA A 6 -8.74 2.92 -5.52
CA ALA A 6 -9.01 3.72 -6.70
C ALA A 6 -10.52 3.95 -6.94
N LEU A 7 -11.36 2.93 -6.72
CA LEU A 7 -12.82 3.06 -6.82
C LEU A 7 -13.41 4.02 -5.76
N ASN A 8 -12.70 4.27 -4.67
CA ASN A 8 -13.08 5.22 -3.62
C ASN A 8 -12.39 6.59 -3.77
N GLY A 9 -11.72 6.84 -4.89
CA GLY A 9 -11.02 8.11 -5.15
C GLY A 9 -9.70 8.27 -4.40
N ILE A 10 -9.15 7.20 -3.82
CA ILE A 10 -7.83 7.19 -3.20
C ILE A 10 -6.82 6.74 -4.25
N GLU A 11 -6.18 7.71 -4.89
CA GLU A 11 -5.08 7.47 -5.82
C GLU A 11 -3.74 7.46 -5.09
N LEU A 12 -2.89 6.49 -5.45
CA LEU A 12 -1.58 6.33 -4.84
C LEU A 12 -0.45 6.59 -5.86
N SER A 13 0.62 7.21 -5.40
CA SER A 13 1.88 7.42 -6.11
C SER A 13 2.96 6.53 -5.51
N TYR A 14 3.33 5.46 -6.21
CA TYR A 14 4.42 4.56 -5.80
C TYR A 14 5.16 4.03 -7.01
N THR A 15 6.39 3.57 -6.79
CA THR A 15 7.15 2.79 -7.75
C THR A 15 6.75 1.31 -7.68
N GLN A 16 7.04 0.57 -8.75
CA GLN A 16 6.84 -0.89 -8.75
C GLN A 16 7.64 -1.59 -7.65
N LYS A 17 8.80 -1.01 -7.27
CA LYS A 17 9.65 -1.53 -6.21
C LYS A 17 8.98 -1.48 -4.85
N GLU A 18 8.55 -0.28 -4.44
CA GLU A 18 7.86 -0.07 -3.17
C GLU A 18 6.62 -0.95 -3.06
N LEU A 19 5.89 -1.13 -4.16
CA LEU A 19 4.70 -1.97 -4.18
C LEU A 19 5.03 -3.45 -3.95
N TYR A 20 5.98 -4.03 -4.68
CA TYR A 20 6.26 -5.47 -4.53
C TYR A 20 6.87 -5.76 -3.15
N GLU A 21 7.72 -4.88 -2.63
CA GLU A 21 8.33 -5.02 -1.30
C GLU A 21 7.23 -5.01 -0.23
N THR A 22 6.31 -4.06 -0.29
CA THR A 22 5.17 -3.95 0.64
C THR A 22 4.26 -5.18 0.59
N ILE A 23 3.93 -5.68 -0.61
CA ILE A 23 3.10 -6.89 -0.77
C ILE A 23 3.80 -8.11 -0.18
N PHE A 24 5.11 -8.27 -0.39
CA PHE A 24 5.87 -9.38 0.20
C PHE A 24 5.95 -9.29 1.72
N ASP A 25 6.18 -8.10 2.27
CA ASP A 25 6.25 -7.92 3.72
C ASP A 25 4.90 -8.20 4.40
N VAL A 26 3.78 -7.85 3.76
CA VAL A 26 2.44 -8.25 4.21
C VAL A 26 2.28 -9.77 4.18
N ALA A 27 2.63 -10.42 3.07
CA ALA A 27 2.52 -11.88 2.92
C ALA A 27 3.42 -12.64 3.90
N ALA A 28 4.59 -12.07 4.25
CA ALA A 28 5.52 -12.61 5.23
C ALA A 28 5.12 -12.32 6.68
N GLY A 29 4.03 -11.58 6.92
CA GLY A 29 3.60 -11.17 8.27
C GLY A 29 4.53 -10.14 8.93
N LYS A 30 5.42 -9.50 8.17
CA LYS A 30 6.33 -8.45 8.66
C LYS A 30 5.66 -7.09 8.70
N GLN A 31 4.74 -6.84 7.76
CA GLN A 31 3.96 -5.60 7.72
C GLN A 31 2.60 -5.81 8.35
N ASN A 32 2.32 -5.05 9.41
CA ASN A 32 1.04 -5.09 10.11
C ASN A 32 0.04 -4.09 9.51
N TYR A 33 -1.17 -4.08 10.04
CA TYR A 33 -2.23 -3.18 9.57
C TYR A 33 -1.85 -1.70 9.66
N GLU A 34 -1.31 -1.26 10.79
CA GLU A 34 -0.93 0.15 11.00
C GLU A 34 0.19 0.59 10.05
N GLY A 35 1.20 -0.27 9.83
CA GLY A 35 2.26 -0.02 8.87
C GLY A 35 1.73 0.07 7.44
N LEU A 36 0.81 -0.82 7.04
CA LEU A 36 0.19 -0.77 5.72
C LEU A 36 -0.70 0.46 5.55
N LEU A 37 -1.43 0.87 6.60
CA LEU A 37 -2.22 2.09 6.60
C LEU A 37 -1.33 3.33 6.44
N ASN A 38 -0.23 3.42 7.19
CA ASN A 38 0.73 4.51 7.05
C ASN A 38 1.32 4.55 5.63
N TRP A 39 1.68 3.39 5.07
CA TRP A 39 2.15 3.31 3.68
C TRP A 39 1.12 3.88 2.70
N VAL A 40 -0.18 3.54 2.85
CA VAL A 40 -1.24 4.10 2.01
C VAL A 40 -1.34 5.62 2.16
N ILE A 41 -1.27 6.15 3.38
CA ILE A 41 -1.34 7.61 3.65
C ILE A 41 -0.14 8.34 3.04
N GLU A 42 1.07 7.81 3.21
CA GLU A 42 2.31 8.42 2.68
C GLU A 42 2.34 8.48 1.16
N HIS A 43 1.69 7.51 0.49
CA HIS A 43 1.67 7.43 -0.96
C HIS A 43 0.40 8.02 -1.58
N GLN A 44 -0.55 8.53 -0.79
CA GLN A 44 -1.75 9.17 -1.32
C GLN A 44 -1.41 10.52 -1.98
N LYS A 45 -1.95 10.76 -3.19
CA LYS A 45 -1.83 12.03 -3.91
C LYS A 45 -2.87 13.07 -3.48
#